data_AF-A0A9D2EK09-F1
#
_entry.id   AF-A0A9D2EK09-F1
#
_cell.length_a   1.000
_cell.length_b   1.000
_cell.length_c   1.000
_cell.angle_alpha   90.00
_cell.angle_beta   90.00
_cell.angle_gamma   90.00
#
_symmetry.space_group_name_H-M   'P 1'
#
loop_
_entity.id
_entity.type
_entity.pdbx_description
1 polymer ?
#
loop_
_entity_poly.entity_id
_entity_poly.type
_entity_poly.pdbx_seq_one_letter_code
_entity_poly.pdbx_strand_id
1 'polypeptide(L)' 'MKKDEVIGKIVNPLDGSVRAELHSPDEGILFTIREYPVVNEGSLIARILKKEGRS' A
#
# COMPACT_ATOMS: atom_id res chain seq x y z
N MET A 1 -8.02 -4.67 6.98
CA MET A 1 -8.13 -3.81 5.79
C MET A 1 -9.23 -4.36 4.91
N LYS A 2 -10.04 -3.50 4.29
CA LYS A 2 -11.04 -3.84 3.29
C LYS A 2 -10.45 -3.71 1.88
N LYS A 3 -11.09 -4.33 0.90
CA LYS A 3 -10.79 -4.08 -0.51
C LYS A 3 -10.98 -2.59 -0.85
N ASP A 4 -10.08 -2.05 -1.67
CA ASP A 4 -10.01 -0.67 -2.14
C ASP A 4 -9.71 0.40 -1.06
N GLU A 5 -9.53 -0.02 0.21
CA GLU A 5 -9.10 0.86 1.29
C GLU A 5 -7.74 1.51 0.98
N VAL A 6 -7.64 2.82 1.18
CA VAL A 6 -6.38 3.56 0.98
C VAL A 6 -5.37 3.12 2.02
N ILE A 7 -4.23 2.59 1.56
CA ILE A 7 -3.16 2.06 2.41
C ILE A 7 -2.01 3.05 2.59
N GLY A 8 -1.91 4.03 1.69
CA GLY A 8 -0.85 5.03 1.70
C GLY A 8 -0.85 5.88 0.43
N LYS A 9 0.08 6.84 0.39
CA LYS A 9 0.27 7.75 -0.74
C LYS A 9 1.74 7.84 -1.10
N ILE A 10 2.04 7.86 -2.38
CA ILE A 10 3.35 8.25 -2.89
C ILE A 10 3.31 9.76 -3.10
N VAL A 11 4.22 10.48 -2.46
CA VAL A 11 4.29 11.94 -2.50
C VAL A 11 5.60 12.41 -3.11
N ASN A 12 5.56 13.53 -3.81
CA ASN A 12 6.77 14.24 -4.21
C ASN A 12 7.37 14.94 -2.98
N PRO A 13 8.61 14.63 -2.58
CA PRO A 13 9.21 15.23 -1.39
C PRO A 13 9.49 16.73 -1.53
N LEU A 14 9.52 17.28 -2.75
CA LEU A 14 9.83 18.69 -2.99
C LEU A 14 8.63 19.63 -2.78
N ASP A 15 7.43 19.19 -3.15
CA ASP A 15 6.22 20.03 -3.17
C ASP A 15 5.03 19.41 -2.42
N GLY A 16 5.16 18.19 -1.91
CA GLY A 16 4.11 17.47 -1.18
C GLY A 16 2.97 16.95 -2.07
N SER A 17 3.05 17.07 -3.39
CA SER A 17 2.02 16.60 -4.31
C SER A 17 1.88 15.08 -4.26
N VAL A 18 0.63 14.60 -4.28
CA VAL A 18 0.34 13.15 -4.34
C VAL A 18 0.56 12.68 -5.78
N ARG A 19 1.52 11.77 -5.96
CA ARG A 19 1.84 11.13 -7.25
C ARG A 19 1.02 9.87 -7.48
N ALA A 20 0.70 9.13 -6.42
CA ALA A 20 -0.15 7.96 -6.48
C ALA A 20 -0.81 7.68 -5.13
N GLU A 21 -2.02 7.13 -5.14
CA GLU A 21 -2.64 6.49 -3.98
C GLU A 21 -2.52 4.98 -4.10
N LEU A 22 -2.19 4.33 -3.00
CA LEU A 22 -2.10 2.88 -2.92
C LEU A 22 -3.39 2.37 -2.31
N HIS A 23 -4.02 1.41 -2.96
CA HIS A 23 -5.26 0.79 -2.52
C HIS A 23 -5.04 -0.68 -2.20
N SER A 24 -5.74 -1.17 -1.19
CA SER A 24 -5.72 -2.60 -0.84
C SER A 24 -6.41 -3.39 -1.96
N PRO A 25 -5.76 -4.38 -2.59
CA PRO A 25 -6.36 -5.13 -3.68
C PRO A 25 -7.50 -6.06 -3.22
N ASP A 26 -7.53 -6.42 -1.93
CA ASP A 26 -8.50 -7.34 -1.33
C ASP A 26 -8.68 -7.05 0.17
N GLU A 27 -9.65 -7.71 0.80
CA GLU A 27 -9.75 -7.75 2.27
C GLU A 27 -8.61 -8.59 2.87
N GLY A 28 -7.97 -8.08 3.91
CA GLY A 28 -6.82 -8.75 4.51
C GLY A 28 -6.15 -7.98 5.65
N ILE A 29 -4.97 -8.44 6.01
CA ILE A 29 -4.13 -7.87 7.07
C ILE A 29 -2.83 -7.36 6.42
N LEU A 30 -2.46 -6.10 6.72
CA LEU A 30 -1.14 -5.57 6.38
C LEU A 30 -0.08 -6.32 7.18
N PHE A 31 0.72 -7.13 6.49
CA PHE A 31 1.67 -8.04 7.14
C PHE A 31 3.06 -7.40 7.29
N THR A 32 3.52 -6.73 6.23
CA THR A 32 4.78 -5.98 6.25
C THR A 32 4.62 -4.69 5.48
N ILE A 33 5.27 -3.62 5.95
CA ILE A 33 5.41 -2.34 5.26
C ILE A 33 6.89 -1.93 5.26
N ARG A 34 7.33 -1.21 4.21
CA ARG A 34 8.68 -0.66 4.19
C ARG A 34 8.85 0.40 5.28
N GLU A 35 9.97 0.32 5.98
CA GLU A 35 10.40 1.32 6.96
C GLU A 35 10.98 2.56 6.27
N TYR A 36 11.76 2.37 5.19
CA TYR A 36 12.37 3.48 4.46
C TYR A 36 11.38 4.09 3.44
N PRO A 37 11.12 5.40 3.48
CA PRO A 37 10.03 6.02 2.71
C PRO A 37 10.34 6.24 1.22
N VAL A 38 11.62 6.25 0.80
CA VAL A 38 11.97 6.50 -0.61
C VAL A 38 11.73 5.26 -1.45
N VAL A 39 11.04 5.44 -2.58
CA VAL A 39 10.59 4.39 -3.49
C VAL A 39 10.84 4.78 -4.93
N ASN A 40 11.01 3.78 -5.79
CA ASN A 40 10.98 3.91 -7.26
C ASN A 40 9.78 3.13 -7.82
N GLU A 41 9.45 3.35 -9.09
CA GLU A 41 8.46 2.51 -9.79
C GLU A 41 8.82 1.01 -9.66
N GLY A 42 7.80 0.19 -9.41
CA GLY A 42 7.97 -1.26 -9.17
C GLY A 42 8.49 -1.65 -7.78
N SER A 43 8.78 -0.70 -6.88
CA SER A 43 9.22 -1.02 -5.51
C SER A 43 8.12 -1.74 -4.72
N LEU A 44 8.49 -2.79 -3.99
CA LEU A 44 7.57 -3.48 -3.07
C LEU A 44 7.27 -2.58 -1.86
N ILE A 45 6.04 -2.10 -1.72
CA ILE A 45 5.68 -1.19 -0.61
C ILE A 45 5.22 -1.95 0.63
N ALA A 46 4.31 -2.91 0.41
CA ALA A 46 3.61 -3.61 1.46
C ALA A 46 3.26 -5.03 1.00
N ARG A 47 3.11 -5.95 1.96
CA ARG A 47 2.52 -7.27 1.74
C ARG A 47 1.23 -7.36 2.53
N ILE A 48 0.19 -7.87 1.89
CA ILE A 48 -1.12 -8.07 2.51
C ILE A 48 -1.38 -9.58 2.53
N LEU A 49 -1.63 -10.11 3.73
CA LEU A 49 -2.18 -11.45 3.88
C LEU A 49 -3.67 -11.37 3.62
N LYS A 50 -4.09 -11.91 2.47
CA LYS A 50 -5.50 -11.99 2.09
C LYS A 50 -6.26 -12.81 3.12
N LYS A 51 -7.42 -12.32 3.54
CA LYS A 51 -8.34 -13.11 4.35
C LYS A 51 -8.96 -14.16 3.44
N GLU A 52 -8.61 -15.43 3.62
CA GLU A 52 -9.33 -16.52 2.95
C GLU A 52 -10.79 -16.48 3.40
N GLY A 53 -11.69 -16.30 2.43
CA GLY A 53 -13.06 -16.70 2.63
C GLY A 53 -13.05 -18.21 2.82
N ARG A 54 -13.69 -18.72 3.88
CA ARG A 54 -14.00 -20.15 3.95
C ARG A 54 -14.67 -20.53 2.63
N SER A 55 -14.00 -21.33 1.81
CA SER A 55 -14.60 -22.01 0.66
C SER A 55 -15.56 -23.08 1.14
#